data_AF-A0AAD6PNF3-F1
#
_entry.id   AF-A0AAD6PNF3-F1
#
_cell.length_a   1.000
_cell.length_b   1.000
_cell.length_c   1.000
_cell.angle_alpha   90.00
_cell.angle_beta   90.00
_cell.angle_gamma   90.00
#
_symmetry.space_group_name_H-M   'P 1'
#
loop_
_entity.id
_entity.type
_entity.pdbx_description
1 polymer ?
#
loop_
_entity_poly.entity_id
_entity_poly.type
_entity_poly.pdbx_seq_one_letter_code
_entity_poly.pdbx_strand_id
1 'polypeptide(L)'
;MGVGEYRNLVLPNGKFGLDFRRFSSSDGSFYGFGHSGLGGSTGFCDIKNRFAIAVTLNKMSFGTATRRIIQFVCSELNVPLPDEFSVLSETVPDEESSILRPMIN
;
A
#
# COMPACT_ATOMS: atom_id res chain seq x y z
N MET A 1 5.76 6.85 12.72
CA MET A 1 4.43 7.49 12.57
C MET A 1 4.41 9.01 12.69
N GLY A 2 5.32 9.67 13.43
CA GLY A 2 5.21 11.11 13.70
C GLY A 2 4.10 11.42 14.71
N VAL A 3 4.10 10.69 15.82
CA VAL A 3 3.18 10.87 16.96
C VAL A 3 4.00 11.18 18.22
N GLY A 4 3.34 11.59 19.30
CA GLY A 4 4.00 11.92 20.56
C GLY A 4 4.99 13.07 20.39
N GLU A 5 6.24 12.86 20.81
CA GLU A 5 7.33 13.84 20.72
C GLU A 5 7.65 14.24 19.27
N TYR A 6 7.42 13.35 18.30
CA TYR A 6 7.70 13.59 16.89
C TYR A 6 6.53 14.19 16.10
N ARG A 7 5.43 14.58 16.76
CA ARG A 7 4.21 15.08 16.10
C ARG A 7 4.43 16.31 15.22
N ASN A 8 5.43 17.14 15.56
CA ASN A 8 5.74 18.38 14.84
C ASN A 8 6.63 18.15 13.61
N LEU A 9 7.07 16.90 13.36
CA LEU A 9 7.91 16.54 12.21
C LEU A 9 7.09 16.02 11.02
N VAL A 10 5.77 15.98 11.13
CA VAL A 10 4.86 15.46 10.11
C VAL A 10 3.69 16.41 9.89
N LEU A 11 3.09 16.35 8.71
CA LEU A 11 1.85 17.06 8.45
C LEU A 11 0.72 16.50 9.35
N PRO A 12 0.03 17.33 10.15
CA PRO A 12 -1.13 16.89 10.91
C PRO A 12 -2.17 16.25 9.99
N ASN A 13 -2.67 15.07 10.35
CA ASN A 13 -3.64 14.30 9.54
C ASN A 13 -3.18 13.97 8.10
N GLY A 14 -1.89 14.10 7.79
CA GLY A 14 -1.34 13.75 6.48
C GLY A 14 -1.34 12.25 6.20
N LYS A 15 -1.23 11.87 4.93
CA LYS A 15 -1.13 10.44 4.52
C LYS A 15 0.17 9.76 4.94
N PHE A 16 1.19 10.54 5.27
CA PHE A 16 2.52 10.04 5.63
C PHE A 16 2.93 10.51 7.03
N GLY A 17 3.61 9.64 7.75
CA GLY A 17 4.35 9.94 8.97
C GLY A 17 5.82 10.22 8.66
N LEU A 18 6.72 9.72 9.51
CA LEU A 18 8.16 9.68 9.24
C LEU A 18 8.45 8.54 8.26
N ASP A 19 8.42 8.81 6.97
CA ASP A 19 8.69 7.89 5.84
C ASP A 19 7.70 6.74 5.62
N PHE A 20 6.80 6.47 6.58
CA PHE A 20 5.74 5.48 6.41
C PHE A 20 4.42 6.11 5.99
N ARG A 21 3.73 5.47 5.05
CA ARG A 21 2.33 5.73 4.78
C ARG A 21 1.49 5.31 5.98
N ARG A 22 0.55 6.15 6.37
CA ARG A 22 -0.42 5.89 7.44
C ARG A 22 -1.69 5.33 6.82
N PHE A 23 -2.26 4.33 7.47
CA PHE A 23 -3.58 3.80 7.17
C PHE A 23 -4.51 4.18 8.30
N SER A 24 -5.56 4.91 7.94
CA SER A 24 -6.60 5.38 8.83
C SER A 24 -7.94 4.78 8.43
N SER A 25 -8.78 4.50 9.43
CA SER A 25 -10.16 4.09 9.24
C SER A 25 -11.01 5.30 8.83
N SER A 26 -12.26 5.06 8.42
CA SER A 26 -13.21 6.09 8.00
C SER A 26 -13.53 7.12 9.09
N ASP A 27 -13.37 6.76 10.36
CA ASP A 27 -13.47 7.65 11.52
C ASP A 27 -12.20 8.48 11.77
N GLY A 28 -11.19 8.37 10.91
CA GLY A 28 -9.89 9.03 11.02
C GLY A 28 -8.94 8.36 12.01
N SER A 29 -9.36 7.29 12.69
CA SER A 29 -8.51 6.57 13.64
C SER A 29 -7.37 5.88 12.90
N PHE A 30 -6.16 6.03 13.41
CA PHE A 30 -4.97 5.36 12.88
C PHE A 30 -4.99 3.88 13.29
N TYR A 31 -4.84 2.96 12.33
CA TYR A 31 -4.83 1.51 12.62
C TYR A 31 -3.61 0.76 12.08
N GLY A 32 -2.87 1.34 11.14
CA GLY A 32 -1.82 0.61 10.44
C GLY A 32 -0.85 1.49 9.67
N PHE A 33 0.33 0.96 9.33
CA PHE A 33 1.34 1.69 8.57
C PHE A 33 2.08 0.78 7.58
N GLY A 34 2.73 1.37 6.59
CA GLY A 34 3.41 0.62 5.54
C GLY A 34 4.00 1.51 4.47
N HIS A 35 4.39 0.90 3.34
CA HIS A 35 4.91 1.60 2.18
C HIS A 35 4.76 0.74 0.91
N SER A 36 4.52 1.40 -0.22
CA SER A 36 4.57 0.76 -1.54
C SER A 36 5.88 1.08 -2.23
N GLY A 37 6.52 0.07 -2.81
CA GLY A 37 7.71 0.21 -3.63
C GLY A 37 7.37 0.24 -5.12
N LEU A 38 8.39 0.55 -5.92
CA LEU A 38 8.29 0.51 -7.37
C LEU A 38 7.98 -0.92 -7.84
N GLY A 39 7.28 -1.03 -8.97
CA GLY A 39 6.93 -2.32 -9.58
C GLY A 39 5.83 -3.10 -8.86
N GLY A 40 5.10 -2.44 -7.95
CA GLY A 40 3.91 -3.00 -7.30
C GLY A 40 4.20 -3.70 -5.98
N SER A 41 5.45 -3.70 -5.48
CA SER A 41 5.71 -4.20 -4.14
C SER A 41 5.00 -3.35 -3.09
N THR A 42 4.44 -3.97 -2.06
CA THR A 42 3.77 -3.26 -0.96
C THR A 42 3.92 -4.04 0.33
N GLY A 43 4.24 -3.34 1.42
CA GLY A 43 4.15 -3.90 2.77
C GLY A 43 3.33 -3.00 3.68
N PHE A 44 2.46 -3.60 4.50
CA PHE A 44 1.76 -2.87 5.57
C PHE A 44 1.38 -3.79 6.73
N CYS A 45 0.96 -3.18 7.84
CA CYS A 45 0.41 -3.87 8.99
C CYS A 45 -0.93 -3.27 9.44
N ASP A 46 -1.76 -4.11 10.05
CA ASP A 46 -2.89 -3.74 10.89
C ASP A 46 -2.53 -4.09 12.34
N ILE A 47 -2.34 -3.06 13.16
CA ILE A 47 -1.89 -3.19 14.54
C ILE A 47 -2.95 -3.88 15.39
N LYS A 48 -4.23 -3.54 15.19
CA LYS A 48 -5.35 -4.04 16.00
C LYS A 48 -5.54 -5.54 15.77
N ASN A 49 -5.39 -5.99 14.53
CA ASN A 49 -5.54 -7.39 14.16
C ASN A 49 -4.25 -8.20 14.27
N ARG A 50 -3.13 -7.59 14.70
CA ARG A 50 -1.78 -8.20 14.76
C ARG A 50 -1.40 -8.85 13.43
N PHE A 51 -1.78 -8.20 12.34
CA PHE A 51 -1.60 -8.69 10.99
C PHE A 51 -0.56 -7.85 10.27
N ALA A 52 0.31 -8.49 9.51
CA ALA A 52 1.24 -7.82 8.61
C ALA A 52 1.38 -8.64 7.33
N ILE A 53 1.50 -7.95 6.21
CA ILE A 53 1.70 -8.55 4.90
C ILE A 53 2.73 -7.75 4.12
N ALA A 54 3.59 -8.47 3.41
CA ALA A 54 4.48 -7.93 2.40
C ALA A 54 4.27 -8.71 1.11
N VAL A 55 3.99 -7.99 0.03
CA VAL A 55 3.82 -8.53 -1.32
C VAL A 55 4.99 -8.07 -2.16
N THR A 56 5.68 -9.03 -2.76
CA THR A 56 6.75 -8.80 -3.73
C THR A 56 6.39 -9.49 -5.04
N LEU A 57 6.53 -8.78 -6.16
CA LEU A 57 6.26 -9.30 -7.49
C LEU A 57 7.56 -9.37 -8.29
N ASN A 58 7.73 -10.43 -9.08
CA ASN A 58 8.87 -10.61 -9.98
C ASN A 58 8.64 -9.99 -11.37
N LYS A 59 7.41 -9.54 -11.66
CA LYS A 59 7.05 -8.77 -12.85
C LYS A 59 6.56 -7.39 -12.42
N MET A 60 7.05 -6.35 -13.10
CA MET A 60 6.59 -4.98 -12.88
C MET A 60 5.07 -4.90 -13.09
N SER A 61 4.36 -4.44 -12.07
CA SER A 61 2.92 -4.19 -12.10
C SER A 61 2.61 -2.84 -11.47
N PHE A 62 1.56 -2.16 -11.94
CA PHE A 62 1.10 -0.87 -11.40
C PHE A 62 0.14 -1.03 -10.22
N GLY A 63 0.22 -2.16 -9.51
CA GLY A 63 -0.51 -2.41 -8.27
C GLY A 63 -1.75 -3.30 -8.43
N THR A 64 -2.16 -3.65 -9.65
CA THR A 64 -3.33 -4.53 -9.89
C THR A 64 -3.15 -5.91 -9.27
N ALA A 65 -2.00 -6.56 -9.50
CA ALA A 65 -1.72 -7.88 -8.94
C ALA A 65 -1.63 -7.83 -7.41
N THR A 66 -0.89 -6.85 -6.88
CA THR A 66 -0.73 -6.64 -5.43
C THR A 66 -2.05 -6.41 -4.72
N ARG A 67 -2.92 -5.58 -5.30
CA ARG A 67 -4.25 -5.34 -4.78
C ARG A 67 -5.08 -6.61 -4.71
N ARG A 68 -5.09 -7.44 -5.76
CA ARG A 68 -5.81 -8.72 -5.76
C ARG A 68 -5.30 -9.68 -4.67
N ILE A 69 -3.98 -9.74 -4.48
CA ILE A 69 -3.37 -10.56 -3.41
C ILE A 69 -3.81 -10.05 -2.04
N ILE A 70 -3.72 -8.74 -1.80
CA ILE A 70 -4.11 -8.14 -0.51
C ILE A 70 -5.61 -8.36 -0.25
N GLN A 71 -6.47 -8.12 -1.23
CA GLN A 71 -7.92 -8.37 -1.13
C GLN A 71 -8.23 -9.81 -0.76
N PHE A 72 -7.59 -10.76 -1.43
CA PHE A 72 -7.76 -12.19 -1.17
C PHE A 72 -7.33 -12.54 0.26
N VAL A 73 -6.11 -12.17 0.66
CA VAL A 73 -5.58 -12.49 2.00
C VAL A 73 -6.42 -11.83 3.10
N CYS A 74 -6.81 -10.57 2.94
CA CYS A 74 -7.66 -9.89 3.92
C CYS A 74 -9.03 -10.57 4.07
N SER A 75 -9.62 -11.02 2.96
CA SER A 75 -10.89 -11.77 2.95
C SER A 75 -10.76 -13.11 3.68
N GLU A 76 -9.74 -13.92 3.34
CA GLU A 76 -9.54 -15.25 3.94
C GLU A 76 -9.21 -15.20 5.44
N LEU A 77 -8.52 -14.13 5.88
CA LEU A 77 -8.16 -13.94 7.28
C LEU A 77 -9.20 -13.13 8.07
N ASN A 78 -10.28 -12.68 7.41
CA ASN A 78 -11.32 -11.83 8.00
C ASN A 78 -10.74 -10.59 8.70
N VAL A 79 -9.77 -9.92 8.06
CA VAL A 79 -9.17 -8.66 8.53
C VAL A 79 -9.59 -7.49 7.62
N PRO A 80 -9.66 -6.25 8.15
CA PRO A 80 -10.05 -5.09 7.37
C PRO A 80 -9.16 -4.86 6.14
N LEU A 81 -9.79 -4.51 5.01
CA LEU A 81 -9.08 -4.10 3.79
C LEU A 81 -8.82 -2.58 3.84
N PRO A 82 -7.57 -2.12 3.63
CA PRO A 82 -7.31 -0.69 3.51
C PRO A 82 -7.98 -0.06 2.29
N ASP A 83 -8.51 1.17 2.44
CA ASP A 83 -9.29 1.88 1.42
C ASP A 83 -8.60 2.00 0.06
N GLU A 84 -7.27 2.14 0.03
CA GLU A 84 -6.51 2.20 -1.22
C GLU A 84 -6.54 0.92 -2.04
N PHE A 85 -6.86 -0.21 -1.40
CA PHE A 85 -7.06 -1.50 -2.05
C PHE A 85 -8.55 -1.79 -2.28
N SER A 86 -9.46 -0.89 -1.93
CA SER A 86 -10.91 -1.07 -2.11
C SER A 86 -11.41 -0.66 -3.50
N VAL A 87 -10.86 0.39 -4.13
CA VAL A 87 -11.40 0.95 -5.40
C VAL A 87 -10.90 0.20 -6.64
N LEU A 88 -11.83 -0.37 -7.42
CA LEU A 88 -11.58 -0.81 -8.81
C LEU A 88 -11.48 0.43 -9.70
N SER A 89 -10.32 1.07 -9.77
CA SER A 89 -10.04 1.90 -10.94
C SER A 89 -10.02 0.96 -12.14
N GLU A 90 -10.87 1.24 -13.13
CA GLU A 90 -10.85 0.54 -14.41
C GLU A 90 -9.41 0.46 -14.91
N THR A 91 -9.02 -0.77 -15.21
CA THR A 91 -7.69 -1.19 -15.68
C THR A 91 -7.12 -0.20 -16.69
N VAL A 92 -6.05 0.50 -16.33
CA VAL A 92 -4.93 0.61 -17.27
C VAL A 92 -4.35 -0.80 -17.26
N PRO A 93 -4.36 -1.55 -18.38
CA PRO A 93 -3.61 -2.79 -18.45
C PRO A 93 -2.19 -2.50 -17.97
N ASP A 94 -1.51 -3.49 -17.38
CA ASP A 94 -0.06 -3.41 -17.21
C ASP A 94 0.57 -3.40 -18.63
N GLU A 95 0.40 -2.28 -19.35
CA GLU A 95 1.03 -2.02 -20.63
C GLU A 95 2.53 -1.99 -20.34
N GLU A 96 3.30 -2.69 -21.18
CA GLU A 96 4.74 -2.52 -21.22
C GLU A 96 5.03 -1.04 -21.40
N SER A 97 5.38 -0.38 -20.30
CA SER A 97 5.90 0.97 -20.35
C SER A 97 7.08 0.95 -21.32
N SER A 98 7.06 1.82 -22.32
CA SER A 98 8.11 1.97 -23.34
C SER A 98 9.50 2.25 -22.74
N ILE A 99 9.58 2.54 -21.44
CA ILE A 99 10.80 2.62 -20.62
C ILE A 99 11.59 1.30 -20.61
N LEU A 100 10.94 0.16 -20.89
CA LEU A 100 11.56 -1.17 -20.88
C LEU A 100 11.98 -1.70 -22.26
N ARG A 101 11.86 -0.91 -23.35
CA ARG A 101 12.47 -1.33 -24.61
C ARG A 101 13.99 -1.35 -24.42
N PRO A 102 14.68 -2.51 -24.53
CA PRO A 102 16.12 -2.48 -24.54
C PRO A 102 16.55 -1.59 -25.72
N MET A 103 17.37 -0.58 -25.45
CA MET A 103 18.03 0.18 -26.51
C MET A 103 19.09 -0.74 -27.11
N ILE A 104 18.66 -1.65 -27.98
CA ILE A 104 19.55 -2.45 -28.80
C ILE A 104 19.92 -1.55 -29.97
N ASN A 105 21.18 -1.14 -30.01
CA ASN A 105 21.82 -0.45 -31.13
C ASN A 105 22.12 -1.46 -32.24
#